data_AF-A0A3D6DRE9-F1
#
_entry.id   AF-A0A3D6DRE9-F1
#
_cell.length_a   1.000
_cell.length_b   1.000
_cell.length_c   1.000
_cell.angle_alpha   90.00
_cell.angle_beta   90.00
_cell.angle_gamma   90.00
#
_symmetry.space_group_name_H-M   'P 1'
#
loop_
_entity.id
_entity.type
_entity.pdbx_description
1 polymer ?
#
loop_
_entity_poly.entity_id
_entity_poly.type
_entity_poly.pdbx_seq_one_letter_code
_entity_poly.pdbx_strand_id
1 'polypeptide(L)'
;MKNNSVPTPFALVIAAVITAPAGAHEVLTGDTRLACEATLCLAAGSRPNECSPSLSRYFSIHKRKWSDTVQARANFLSLCPASDQTPEMRSLVSAMANGAGRCDA
;
A
#
# COMPACT_ATOMS: atom_id res chain seq x y z
N MET A 1 46.16 10.40 -20.47
CA MET A 1 46.09 10.09 -21.91
C MET A 1 45.20 8.88 -22.12
N LYS A 2 44.38 8.92 -23.18
CA LYS A 2 43.48 7.89 -23.73
C LYS A 2 42.00 8.00 -23.36
N ASN A 3 41.35 8.96 -24.02
CA ASN A 3 40.13 8.67 -24.77
C ASN A 3 40.30 7.37 -25.58
N ASN A 4 39.25 6.55 -25.68
CA ASN A 4 38.94 5.78 -26.89
C ASN A 4 37.47 5.34 -26.86
N SER A 5 36.72 5.89 -27.81
CA SER A 5 35.32 5.56 -28.13
C SER A 5 35.23 4.21 -28.84
N VAL A 6 34.23 3.40 -28.52
CA VAL A 6 33.82 2.20 -29.30
C VAL A 6 32.28 2.14 -29.30
N PRO A 7 31.64 1.68 -30.39
CA PRO A 7 30.37 2.19 -30.90
C PRO A 7 29.14 1.37 -30.47
N THR A 8 27.96 1.96 -30.67
CA THR A 8 26.65 1.28 -30.76
C THR A 8 26.68 0.16 -31.83
N PRO A 9 25.74 -0.82 -31.92
CA PRO A 9 24.40 -0.93 -31.31
C PRO A 9 23.97 -2.39 -30.94
N PHE A 10 23.64 -2.75 -29.70
CA PHE A 10 22.89 -4.00 -29.46
C PHE A 10 22.04 -3.91 -28.19
N ALA A 11 20.78 -4.30 -28.34
CA ALA A 11 19.73 -4.28 -27.33
C ALA A 11 20.15 -5.01 -26.04
N LEU A 12 19.91 -4.36 -24.90
CA LEU A 12 19.80 -5.02 -23.60
C LEU A 12 18.71 -4.29 -22.82
N VAL A 13 17.50 -4.84 -22.91
CA VAL A 13 16.38 -4.46 -22.04
C VAL A 13 16.73 -4.94 -20.64
N ILE A 14 17.16 -4.03 -19.76
CA ILE A 14 17.36 -4.33 -18.35
C ILE A 14 15.97 -4.36 -17.71
N ALA A 15 15.36 -5.54 -17.64
CA ALA A 15 14.19 -5.78 -16.81
C ALA A 15 14.59 -5.61 -15.34
N ALA A 16 14.27 -4.47 -14.74
CA ALA A 16 14.41 -4.26 -13.32
C ALA A 16 13.37 -5.12 -12.57
N VAL A 17 13.79 -6.29 -12.10
CA VAL A 17 13.02 -7.07 -11.13
C VAL A 17 13.17 -6.37 -9.78
N ILE A 18 12.20 -5.53 -9.44
CA ILE A 18 12.01 -5.00 -8.09
C ILE A 18 11.45 -6.14 -7.23
N THR A 19 12.34 -6.91 -6.60
CA THR A 19 11.96 -7.72 -5.44
C THR A 19 11.72 -6.77 -4.27
N ALA A 20 10.47 -6.38 -4.07
CA ALA A 20 10.05 -5.68 -2.87
C ALA A 20 10.23 -6.60 -1.66
N PRO A 21 10.93 -6.19 -0.58
CA PRO A 21 10.92 -6.94 0.66
C PRO A 21 9.50 -6.86 1.24
N ALA A 22 8.83 -8.02 1.28
CA ALA A 22 7.56 -8.16 1.98
C ALA A 22 7.80 -7.91 3.47
N GLY A 23 7.45 -6.71 3.92
CA GLY A 23 7.61 -6.26 5.29
C GLY A 23 6.83 -7.14 6.27
N ALA A 24 7.50 -7.41 7.39
CA ALA A 24 6.92 -7.76 8.69
C ALA A 24 6.00 -8.99 8.72
N HIS A 25 6.62 -10.17 8.76
CA HIS A 25 6.02 -11.41 9.25
C HIS A 25 5.95 -11.42 10.79
N GLU A 26 5.45 -10.34 11.40
CA GLU A 26 5.33 -10.20 12.87
C GLU A 26 3.93 -10.64 13.30
N VAL A 27 3.67 -11.96 13.29
CA VAL A 27 2.52 -12.65 13.90
C VAL A 27 1.27 -11.75 14.09
N LEU A 28 0.77 -11.23 12.96
CA LEU A 28 -0.45 -10.44 12.94
C LEU A 28 -1.60 -11.43 13.10
N THR A 29 -2.24 -11.44 14.27
CA THR A 29 -3.37 -12.34 14.54
C THR A 29 -4.67 -11.54 14.46
N GLY A 30 -5.70 -12.07 13.79
CA GLY A 30 -7.02 -11.43 13.71
C GLY A 30 -7.05 -10.14 12.86
N ASP A 31 -7.76 -9.12 13.34
CA ASP A 31 -7.99 -7.86 12.62
C ASP A 31 -6.71 -7.06 12.33
N THR A 32 -5.66 -7.22 13.15
CA THR A 32 -4.34 -6.59 12.92
C THR A 32 -3.72 -7.07 11.60
N ARG A 33 -3.93 -8.36 11.26
CA ARG A 33 -3.47 -8.93 9.97
C ARG A 33 -4.20 -8.30 8.80
N LEU A 34 -5.52 -8.26 8.93
CA LEU A 34 -6.39 -7.70 7.89
C LEU A 34 -6.11 -6.21 7.69
N ALA A 35 -5.77 -5.48 8.75
CA ALA A 35 -5.37 -4.08 8.68
C ALA A 35 -4.07 -3.88 7.89
N CYS A 36 -3.01 -4.62 8.22
CA CYS A 36 -1.74 -4.50 7.50
C CYS A 36 -1.85 -4.94 6.04
N GLU A 37 -2.57 -6.03 5.78
CA GLU A 37 -2.84 -6.48 4.41
C GLU A 37 -3.65 -5.43 3.66
N ALA A 38 -4.69 -4.85 4.27
CA ALA A 38 -5.48 -3.78 3.65
C ALA A 38 -4.61 -2.55 3.31
N THR A 39 -3.73 -2.12 4.21
CA THR A 39 -2.77 -1.02 3.97
C THR A 39 -1.91 -1.32 2.73
N LEU A 40 -1.30 -2.50 2.66
CA LEU A 40 -0.46 -2.89 1.52
C LEU A 40 -1.27 -3.02 0.22
N CYS A 41 -2.44 -3.62 0.28
CA CYS A 41 -3.32 -3.82 -0.89
C CYS A 41 -3.87 -2.50 -1.44
N LEU A 42 -4.20 -1.54 -0.57
CA LEU A 42 -4.63 -0.20 -0.97
C LEU A 42 -3.47 0.60 -1.56
N ALA A 43 -2.26 0.47 -1.00
CA ALA A 43 -1.05 1.12 -1.52
C ALA A 43 -0.60 0.55 -2.88
N ALA A 44 -0.76 -0.76 -3.10
CA ALA A 44 -0.32 -1.44 -4.33
C ALA A 44 -1.17 -1.09 -5.57
N GLY A 45 -2.36 -0.50 -5.40
CA GLY A 45 -3.28 -0.12 -6.49
C GLY A 45 -3.84 -1.29 -7.33
N SER A 46 -3.32 -2.50 -7.13
CA SER A 46 -3.72 -3.73 -7.79
C SER A 46 -4.44 -4.61 -6.76
N ARG A 47 -5.57 -5.20 -7.17
CA ARG A 47 -6.47 -5.96 -6.28
C ARG A 47 -6.36 -7.46 -6.58
N PRO A 48 -5.27 -8.14 -6.17
CA PRO A 48 -5.19 -9.59 -6.28
C PRO A 48 -6.22 -10.24 -5.36
N ASN A 49 -6.63 -11.46 -5.68
CA ASN A 49 -7.69 -12.17 -4.95
C ASN A 49 -7.36 -12.39 -3.46
N GLU A 50 -6.06 -12.45 -3.13
CA GLU A 50 -5.53 -12.54 -1.76
C GLU A 50 -5.89 -11.35 -0.87
N CYS A 51 -6.13 -10.17 -1.47
CA CYS A 51 -6.53 -8.97 -0.74
C CYS A 51 -8.03 -8.91 -0.41
N SER A 52 -8.84 -9.81 -0.98
CA SER A 52 -10.30 -9.82 -0.80
C SER A 52 -10.78 -9.82 0.65
N PRO A 53 -10.28 -10.67 1.58
CA PRO A 53 -10.77 -10.66 2.96
C PRO A 53 -10.47 -9.33 3.67
N SER A 54 -9.26 -8.80 3.48
CA SER A 54 -8.76 -7.58 4.13
C SER A 54 -9.45 -6.33 3.60
N LEU A 55 -9.60 -6.23 2.27
CA LEU A 55 -10.35 -5.15 1.63
C LEU A 55 -11.85 -5.24 1.94
N SER A 56 -12.43 -6.44 1.93
CA SER A 56 -13.84 -6.63 2.30
C SER A 56 -14.11 -6.09 3.70
N ARG A 57 -13.22 -6.38 4.65
CA ARG A 57 -13.36 -5.88 6.01
C ARG A 57 -13.25 -4.36 6.09
N TYR A 58 -12.26 -3.78 5.40
CA TYR A 58 -12.09 -2.33 5.29
C TYR A 58 -13.32 -1.62 4.69
N PHE A 59 -13.84 -2.10 3.55
CA PHE A 59 -14.98 -1.50 2.87
C PHE A 59 -16.31 -1.75 3.59
N SER A 60 -16.40 -2.82 4.40
CA SER A 60 -17.54 -3.08 5.28
C SER A 60 -17.67 -2.03 6.39
N ILE A 61 -16.59 -1.31 6.72
CA ILE A 61 -16.64 -0.20 7.67
C ILE A 61 -17.32 0.99 6.99
N HIS A 62 -18.57 1.20 7.39
CA HIS A 62 -19.38 2.36 7.01
C HIS A 62 -20.18 2.83 8.23
N LYS A 63 -20.31 4.15 8.36
CA LYS A 63 -21.08 4.82 9.41
C LYS A 63 -22.10 5.75 8.75
N ARG A 64 -23.04 6.30 9.53
CA ARG A 64 -24.03 7.25 8.99
C ARG A 64 -23.40 8.51 8.40
N LYS A 65 -22.30 9.00 8.99
CA LYS A 65 -21.56 10.16 8.51
C LYS A 65 -20.29 9.74 7.81
N TRP A 66 -19.92 10.47 6.77
CA TRP A 66 -18.69 10.21 6.03
C TRP A 66 -17.45 10.42 6.90
N SER A 67 -17.41 11.50 7.69
CA SER A 67 -16.32 11.77 8.63
C SER A 67 -16.11 10.61 9.63
N ASP A 68 -17.20 10.06 10.18
CA ASP A 68 -17.13 8.90 11.08
C ASP A 68 -16.64 7.64 10.36
N THR A 69 -16.98 7.49 9.08
CA THR A 69 -16.52 6.37 8.24
C THR A 69 -15.02 6.48 7.98
N VAL A 70 -14.53 7.65 7.58
CA VAL A 70 -13.11 7.93 7.35
C VAL A 70 -12.32 7.67 8.64
N GLN A 71 -12.80 8.17 9.78
CA GLN A 71 -12.12 7.97 11.05
C GLN A 71 -12.10 6.50 11.48
N ALA A 72 -13.20 5.77 11.28
CA ALA A 72 -13.24 4.33 11.56
C ALA A 72 -12.33 3.53 10.62
N ARG A 73 -12.24 3.91 9.35
CA ARG A 73 -11.32 3.30 8.37
C ARG A 73 -9.86 3.59 8.69
N ALA A 74 -9.53 4.82 9.06
CA ALA A 74 -8.19 5.18 9.52
C ALA A 74 -7.81 4.40 10.79
N ASN A 75 -8.71 4.29 11.76
CA ASN A 75 -8.48 3.52 12.98
C ASN A 75 -8.22 2.03 12.69
N PHE A 76 -9.00 1.42 11.78
CA PHE A 76 -8.75 0.06 11.34
C PHE A 76 -7.36 -0.10 10.73
N LEU A 77 -6.95 0.80 9.83
CA LEU A 77 -5.61 0.75 9.22
C LEU A 77 -4.49 1.02 10.24
N SER A 78 -4.73 1.83 11.28
CA SER A 78 -3.82 2.08 12.40
C SER A 78 -3.63 0.88 13.33
N LEU A 79 -4.45 -0.18 13.21
CA LEU A 79 -4.15 -1.45 13.89
C LEU A 79 -2.85 -2.06 13.37
N CYS A 80 -2.46 -1.73 12.13
CA CYS A 80 -1.19 -2.17 11.61
C CYS A 80 -0.03 -1.35 12.22
N PRO A 81 0.94 -1.98 12.91
CA PRO A 81 2.09 -1.25 13.48
C PRO A 81 2.90 -0.52 12.39
N ALA A 82 2.91 -1.03 11.15
CA ALA A 82 3.56 -0.37 10.02
C ALA A 82 2.96 1.00 9.69
N SER A 83 1.66 1.19 9.95
CA SER A 83 0.95 2.45 9.70
C SER A 83 1.51 3.63 10.49
N ASP A 84 2.11 3.38 11.66
CA ASP A 84 2.67 4.40 12.55
C ASP A 84 4.20 4.49 12.52
N GLN A 85 4.89 3.61 11.77
CA GLN A 85 6.35 3.57 11.71
C GLN A 85 6.96 4.84 11.09
N THR A 86 6.30 5.46 10.11
CA THR A 86 6.79 6.66 9.43
C THR A 86 5.69 7.72 9.28
N PRO A 87 6.05 9.02 9.27
CA PRO A 87 5.08 10.08 8.96
C PRO A 87 4.47 9.93 7.56
N GLU A 88 5.23 9.39 6.61
CA GLU A 88 4.77 9.05 5.25
C GLU A 88 3.63 8.02 5.28
N MET A 89 3.80 6.93 6.02
CA MET A 89 2.79 5.87 6.09
C MET A 89 1.50 6.36 6.78
N ARG A 90 1.63 7.21 7.80
CA ARG A 90 0.46 7.86 8.44
C ARG A 90 -0.30 8.76 7.48
N SER A 91 0.42 9.54 6.68
CA SER A 91 -0.19 10.37 5.62
C SER A 91 -0.91 9.50 4.59
N LEU A 92 -0.27 8.41 4.15
CA LEU A 92 -0.86 7.44 3.22
C LEU A 92 -2.13 6.81 3.78
N VAL A 93 -2.12 6.32 5.03
CA VAL A 93 -3.29 5.75 5.70
C VAL A 93 -4.43 6.74 5.78
N SER A 94 -4.15 7.99 6.14
CA SER A 94 -5.15 9.06 6.11
C SER A 94 -5.69 9.28 4.70
N ALA A 95 -4.83 9.34 3.68
CA ALA A 95 -5.26 9.50 2.30
C ALA A 95 -6.15 8.33 1.85
N MET A 96 -5.76 7.08 2.12
CA MET A 96 -6.54 5.88 1.80
C MET A 96 -7.90 5.87 2.52
N ALA A 97 -7.94 6.27 3.80
CA ALA A 97 -9.17 6.41 4.59
C ALA A 97 -10.13 7.46 4.00
N ASN A 98 -9.58 8.58 3.53
CA ASN A 98 -10.30 9.64 2.83
C ASN A 98 -10.69 9.25 1.38
N GLY A 99 -10.32 8.06 0.91
CA GLY A 99 -10.65 7.58 -0.44
C GLY A 99 -9.67 8.05 -1.51
N ALA A 100 -8.36 8.13 -1.21
CA ALA A 100 -7.33 8.29 -2.23
C ALA A 100 -7.53 7.26 -3.34
N GLY A 101 -7.58 7.77 -4.57
CA GLY A 101 -8.43 7.24 -5.65
C GLY A 101 -9.30 8.32 -6.31
N ARG A 102 -9.18 9.59 -5.88
CA ARG A 102 -9.62 10.74 -6.68
C ARG A 102 -8.74 10.78 -7.93
N CYS A 103 -9.19 10.10 -8.99
CA CYS A 103 -8.70 10.30 -10.33
C CYS A 103 -8.95 11.77 -10.68
N ASP A 104 -7.92 12.60 -10.53
CA ASP A 104 -7.81 13.93 -11.10
C ASP A 104 -7.22 13.88 -12.52
N ALA A 105 -7.64 12.86 -13.27
CA ALA A 105 -7.38 12.72 -14.71
C ALA A 105 -8.31 13.61 -15.54
#